data_AF-A0A377NG21-F1
#
_entry.id   AF-A0A377NG21-F1
#
_cell.length_a   1.000
_cell.length_b   1.000
_cell.length_c   1.000
_cell.angle_alpha   90.00
_cell.angle_beta   90.00
_cell.angle_gamma   90.00
#
_symmetry.space_group_name_H-M   'P 1'
#
loop_
_entity.id
_entity.type
_entity.pdbx_description
1 polymer ?
#
loop_
_entity_poly.entity_id
_entity_poly.type
_entity_poly.pdbx_seq_one_letter_code
_entity_poly.pdbx_strand_id
1 'polypeptide(L)' 'MNGFIVKFIFWGILTALAYHVCGGIRHLLMDFGYIEESLAVGTRSAQVVIGLTVVLSILAGVFVW' A
#
# COMPACT_ATOMS: atom_id res chain seq x y z
N MET A 1 10.42 15.00 15.17
CA MET A 1 11.30 13.88 14.79
C MET A 1 12.56 14.45 14.16
N ASN A 2 13.66 14.57 14.90
CA ASN A 2 14.85 15.32 14.44
C ASN A 2 16.01 14.44 13.93
N GLY A 3 15.91 13.11 14.06
CA GLY A 3 16.93 12.17 13.57
C GLY A 3 16.54 11.57 12.22
N PHE A 4 17.46 11.57 11.26
CA PHE A 4 17.30 10.90 9.96
C PHE A 4 16.86 9.43 10.12
N ILE A 5 17.50 8.68 11.02
CA ILE A 5 17.18 7.27 11.29
C ILE A 5 15.72 7.11 11.73
N VAL A 6 15.22 7.98 12.61
CA VAL A 6 13.84 7.92 13.11
C VAL A 6 12.85 8.22 11.98
N LYS A 7 13.13 9.24 11.15
CA LYS A 7 12.33 9.56 9.96
C LYS A 7 12.29 8.39 8.98
N PHE A 8 13.44 7.76 8.70
CA PHE A 8 13.53 6.61 7.80
C PHE A 8 12.71 5.40 8.30
N ILE A 9 12.83 5.05 9.59
CA ILE A 9 12.04 3.97 10.20
C ILE A 9 10.55 4.29 10.14
N PHE A 10 10.17 5.52 10.50
CA PHE A 10 8.77 5.93 10.50
C PHE A 10 8.17 5.89 9.08
N TRP A 11 8.90 6.35 8.07
CA TRP A 11 8.52 6.21 6.67
C TRP A 11 8.36 4.74 6.24
N GLY A 12 9.26 3.86 6.68
CA GLY A 12 9.14 2.42 6.43
C GLY A 12 7.87 1.82 7.06
N ILE A 13 7.54 2.21 8.29
CA ILE A 13 6.29 1.80 8.97
C ILE A 13 5.07 2.29 8.20
N LEU A 14 5.05 3.57 7.80
CA LEU A 14 3.94 4.13 7.01
C LEU A 14 3.80 3.43 5.66
N THR A 15 4.91 3.08 5.01
CA THR A 15 4.91 2.35 3.74
C THR A 15 4.35 0.94 3.91
N ALA A 16 4.77 0.21 4.95
CA ALA A 16 4.24 -1.12 5.27
C ALA A 16 2.74 -1.07 5.60
N LEU A 17 2.31 -0.06 6.38
CA LEU A 17 0.91 0.17 6.69
C LEU A 17 0.09 0.49 5.43
N ALA A 18 0.59 1.37 4.55
CA ALA A 18 -0.07 1.70 3.29
C ALA A 18 -0.27 0.45 2.41
N TYR A 19 0.77 -0.38 2.27
CA TYR A 19 0.67 -1.66 1.55
C TYR A 19 -0.39 -2.56 2.16
N HIS A 20 -0.38 -2.72 3.49
CA HIS A 20 -1.31 -3.59 4.21
C HIS A 20 -2.75 -3.11 4.06
N VAL A 21 -3.01 -1.81 4.17
CA VAL A 21 -4.36 -1.24 4.00
C VAL A 21 -4.83 -1.38 2.56
N CYS A 22 -4.01 -1.07 1.56
CA CYS A 22 -4.39 -1.25 0.15
C CYS A 22 -4.67 -2.72 -0.18
N GLY A 23 -3.85 -3.64 0.34
CA GLY A 23 -4.08 -5.07 0.24
C GLY A 23 -5.37 -5.51 0.94
N GLY A 24 -5.62 -5.01 2.15
CA GLY A 24 -6.84 -5.27 2.91
C GLY A 24 -8.10 -4.79 2.20
N ILE A 25 -8.09 -3.59 1.62
CA ILE A 25 -9.19 -3.08 0.79
C ILE A 25 -9.39 -3.98 -0.43
N ARG A 26 -8.31 -4.38 -1.11
CA ARG A 26 -8.40 -5.33 -2.23
C ARG A 26 -9.06 -6.65 -1.81
N HIS A 27 -8.72 -7.18 -0.63
CA HIS A 27 -9.38 -8.39 -0.10
C HIS A 27 -10.87 -8.16 0.16
N LEU A 28 -11.25 -7.08 0.84
CA LEU A 28 -12.66 -6.75 1.09
C LEU A 28 -13.47 -6.58 -0.21
N LEU A 29 -12.86 -6.03 -1.26
CA LEU A 29 -13.50 -5.91 -2.57
C LEU A 29 -13.72 -7.28 -3.24
N MET A 30 -12.81 -8.25 -3.02
CA MET A 30 -13.01 -9.64 -3.46
C MET A 30 -14.11 -10.31 -2.63
N ASP A 31 -14.06 -10.19 -1.30
CA ASP A 31 -15.03 -10.79 -0.37
C ASP A 31 -16.48 -10.33 -0.64
N PHE A 32 -16.66 -9.07 -1.07
CA PHE A 32 -17.97 -8.53 -1.44
C PHE A 32 -18.35 -8.73 -2.93
N GLY A 33 -17.51 -9.42 -3.71
CA GLY A 33 -17.79 -9.72 -5.12
C GLY A 33 -17.64 -8.54 -6.09
N TYR A 34 -17.03 -7.43 -5.66
CA TYR A 34 -16.72 -6.30 -6.55
C TYR A 34 -15.52 -6.56 -7.47
N ILE A 35 -14.62 -7.48 -7.07
CA ILE A 35 -13.49 -7.94 -7.87
C ILE A 35 -13.64 -9.44 -8.06
N GLU A 36 -13.56 -9.90 -9.31
CA GLU A 36 -13.58 -11.31 -9.65
C GLU A 36 -12.35 -12.04 -9.10
N GLU A 37 -12.54 -13.25 -8.58
CA GLU A 37 -11.49 -14.11 -8.02
C GLU A 37 -10.81 -15.02 -9.06
N SER A 38 -10.63 -14.51 -10.29
CA SER A 38 -9.88 -15.19 -11.34
C SER A 38 -8.38 -14.88 -11.23
N LEU A 39 -7.51 -15.78 -11.70
CA LEU A 39 -6.05 -15.56 -11.64
C LEU A 39 -5.64 -14.27 -12.38
N ALA A 40 -6.23 -14.03 -13.56
CA ALA A 40 -5.93 -12.85 -14.37
C ALA A 40 -6.31 -11.54 -13.66
N VAL A 41 -7.49 -11.47 -13.07
CA VAL A 41 -7.95 -10.29 -12.30
C VAL A 41 -7.18 -10.16 -10.98
N GLY A 42 -6.86 -11.28 -10.35
CA GLY A 42 -6.01 -11.35 -9.15
C GLY A 42 -4.63 -10.75 -9.36
N THR A 43 -3.95 -11.12 -10.46
CA THR A 43 -2.64 -10.55 -10.84
C THR A 43 -2.74 -9.06 -11.14
N ARG A 44 -3.74 -8.64 -11.92
CA ARG A 44 -3.92 -7.23 -12.27
C ARG A 44 -4.21 -6.36 -11.05
N SER A 45 -5.12 -6.79 -10.17
CA SER A 45 -5.45 -6.08 -8.93
C SER A 45 -4.27 -6.01 -7.96
N ALA A 46 -3.43 -7.05 -7.90
CA ALA A 46 -2.19 -7.01 -7.10
C ALA A 46 -1.20 -5.98 -7.65
N GLN A 47 -1.01 -5.91 -8.97
CA GLN A 47 -0.16 -4.88 -9.61
C GLN A 47 -0.66 -3.45 -9.31
N VAL A 48 -1.98 -3.25 -9.31
CA VAL A 48 -2.59 -1.97 -8.92
C VAL A 48 -2.27 -1.62 -7.46
N VAL A 49 -2.40 -2.57 -6.53
CA VAL A 49 -2.05 -2.37 -5.10
C VAL A 49 -0.58 -1.98 -4.95
N ILE A 50 0.33 -2.64 -5.67
CA ILE A 50 1.77 -2.28 -5.64
C ILE A 50 1.98 -0.86 -6.17
N GLY A 51 1.36 -0.49 -7.30
CA GLY A 51 1.45 0.86 -7.85
C GLY A 51 0.93 1.93 -6.88
N LEU A 52 -0.24 1.70 -6.26
CA LEU A 52 -0.80 2.60 -5.24
C LEU A 52 0.10 2.71 -4.01
N THR A 53 0.69 1.60 -3.57
CA THR A 53 1.62 1.57 -2.44
C THR A 53 2.86 2.42 -2.72
N VAL A 54 3.42 2.35 -3.93
CA VAL A 54 4.56 3.20 -4.32
C VAL A 54 4.18 4.68 -4.27
N VAL A 55 3.03 5.06 -4.83
CA VAL A 55 2.55 6.45 -4.77
C VAL A 55 2.37 6.92 -3.32
N LEU A 56 1.71 6.12 -2.48
CA LEU A 56 1.50 6.45 -1.07
C LEU A 56 2.82 6.50 -0.28
N SER A 57 3.78 5.63 -0.59
CA SER A 57 5.11 5.64 0.03
C SER A 57 5.88 6.92 -0.30
N ILE A 58 5.79 7.41 -1.55
CA ILE A 58 6.38 8.69 -1.95
C ILE A 58 5.72 9.85 -1.21
N LEU A 59 4.37 9.88 -1.15
CA LEU A 59 3.64 10.91 -0.40
C LEU A 59 3.96 10.88 1.10
N ALA A 60 4.09 9.70 1.69
CA ALA A 60 4.56 9.54 3.07
C ALA A 60 5.99 10.06 3.24
N GLY A 61 6.85 9.88 2.25
CA GLY A 61 8.18 10.51 2.21
C GLY A 61 8.10 12.03 2.24
N VAL A 62 7.27 12.63 1.38
CA VAL A 62 7.04 14.10 1.40
C VAL A 62 6.50 14.58 2.75
N PHE A 63 5.67 13.79 3.43
CA PHE A 63 5.11 14.15 4.73
C PHE A 63 6.12 14.06 5.88
N VAL A 64 7.00 13.06 5.87
CA VAL A 64 7.92 12.78 6.99
C VAL A 64 9.17 13.66 6.96
N TRP A 65 9.64 14.05 5.78
CA TRP A 65 10.84 14.87 5.62
C TRP A 65 10.53 16.35 5.57
#